data_AF-A0A194QK21-F1
#
_entry.id   AF-A0A194QK21-F1
#
_cell.length_a   1.000
_cell.length_b   1.000
_cell.length_c   1.000
_cell.angle_alpha   90.00
_cell.angle_beta   90.00
_cell.angle_gamma   90.00
#
_symmetry.space_group_name_H-M   'P 1'
#
loop_
_entity.id
_entity.type
_entity.pdbx_description
1 polymer ?
#
loop_
_entity_poly.entity_id
_entity_poly.type
_entity_poly.pdbx_seq_one_letter_code
_entity_poly.pdbx_strand_id
1 'polypeptide(L)'
;MFAWSTWGAWGACSRTCGGGVAVQERQCLPRDPTRWRRSRKRRKLTRSVDFVRRSRNIITRPEPDCAGLGRRYHECNTAPCPGSKRDSRAEQCAVYDRRPFRGRFYTWVPYVDGNAPCILNCRPRGQQFYASLALVADGTPCTKPGFRAICVQGSLQKHKLTAWGVQLTSDNASVSAALSCDPS
;
A
#
# COMPACT_ATOMS: atom_id res chain seq x y z
N MET A 1 -17.30 0.32 23.34
CA MET A 1 -15.88 0.67 23.28
C MET A 1 -15.12 -0.49 22.65
N PHE A 2 -14.34 -0.19 21.61
CA PHE A 2 -13.36 -1.11 21.07
C PHE A 2 -11.97 -0.73 21.60
N ALA A 3 -10.98 -1.56 21.34
CA ALA A 3 -9.57 -1.30 21.56
C ALA A 3 -8.75 -2.07 20.53
N TRP A 4 -7.58 -1.57 20.20
CA TRP A 4 -6.61 -2.33 19.44
C TRP A 4 -6.12 -3.54 20.26
N SER A 5 -5.96 -4.68 19.60
CA SER A 5 -5.13 -5.77 20.10
C SER A 5 -3.67 -5.31 20.23
N THR A 6 -2.85 -6.14 20.88
CA THR A 6 -1.40 -6.11 20.63
C THR A 6 -1.12 -6.24 19.13
N TRP A 7 0.01 -5.69 18.68
CA TRP A 7 0.53 -5.99 17.35
C TRP A 7 0.85 -7.48 17.23
N GLY A 8 0.50 -8.09 16.10
CA GLY A 8 0.94 -9.45 15.77
C GLY A 8 2.45 -9.52 15.50
N ALA A 9 2.97 -10.65 15.04
CA ALA A 9 4.34 -10.70 14.52
C ALA A 9 4.46 -9.88 13.21
N TRP A 10 5.67 -9.47 12.86
CA TRP A 10 5.96 -9.02 11.49
C TRP A 10 5.79 -10.19 10.51
N GLY A 11 5.12 -9.96 9.39
CA GLY A 11 5.06 -10.89 8.28
C GLY A 11 6.39 -11.01 7.55
N ALA A 12 6.47 -11.97 6.62
CA ALA A 12 7.62 -12.14 5.75
C ALA A 12 7.91 -10.86 4.93
N CYS A 13 9.19 -10.61 4.63
CA CYS A 13 9.60 -9.51 3.78
C CYS A 13 9.18 -9.74 2.32
N SER A 14 8.68 -8.72 1.63
CA SER A 14 8.25 -8.82 0.22
C SER A 14 9.38 -9.18 -0.77
N ARG A 15 10.64 -8.96 -0.38
CA ARG A 15 11.85 -9.26 -1.17
C ARG A 15 12.94 -9.82 -0.26
N THR A 16 13.83 -10.64 -0.82
CA THR A 16 15.00 -11.20 -0.11
C THR A 16 16.24 -10.30 -0.18
N CYS A 17 16.25 -9.31 -1.08
CA CYS A 17 17.31 -8.32 -1.26
C CYS A 17 16.76 -7.08 -1.99
N GLY A 18 17.56 -6.00 -2.02
CA GLY A 18 17.28 -4.79 -2.77
C GLY A 18 16.23 -3.86 -2.17
N GLY A 19 15.86 -4.07 -0.90
CA GLY A 19 14.79 -3.33 -0.21
C GLY A 19 13.41 -3.91 -0.49
N GLY A 20 12.86 -4.61 0.52
CA GLY A 20 11.49 -5.09 0.56
C GLY A 20 10.73 -4.52 1.77
N VAL A 21 9.48 -4.95 1.95
CA VAL A 21 8.60 -4.48 3.03
C VAL A 21 8.01 -5.65 3.79
N ALA A 22 8.07 -5.58 5.11
CA ALA A 22 7.33 -6.44 6.02
C ALA A 22 6.10 -5.67 6.54
N VAL A 23 5.00 -6.40 6.77
CA VAL A 23 3.73 -5.86 7.28
C VAL A 23 3.48 -6.39 8.69
N GLN A 24 3.00 -5.55 9.59
CA GLN A 24 2.50 -5.97 10.90
C GLN A 24 1.11 -5.41 11.11
N GLU A 25 0.20 -6.26 11.59
CA GLU A 25 -1.23 -5.95 11.74
C GLU A 25 -1.69 -6.08 13.20
N ARG A 26 -2.80 -5.41 13.52
CA ARG A 26 -3.53 -5.53 14.77
C ARG A 26 -5.02 -5.38 14.54
N GLN A 27 -5.84 -5.99 15.38
CA GLN A 27 -7.29 -6.05 15.21
C GLN A 27 -7.98 -5.05 16.14
N CYS A 28 -9.01 -4.35 15.64
CA CYS A 28 -9.88 -3.53 16.46
C CYS A 28 -10.97 -4.42 17.08
N LEU A 29 -10.80 -4.77 18.36
CA LEU A 29 -11.63 -5.76 19.06
C LEU A 29 -12.52 -5.09 20.12
N PRO A 30 -13.72 -5.63 20.42
CA PRO A 30 -14.52 -5.15 21.54
C PRO A 30 -13.74 -5.33 22.86
N ARG A 31 -13.75 -4.33 23.74
CA ARG A 31 -13.12 -4.46 25.08
C ARG A 31 -13.76 -5.56 25.95
N ASP A 32 -14.99 -5.94 25.63
CA ASP A 32 -15.76 -7.00 26.29
C ASP A 32 -16.04 -8.15 25.30
N PRO A 33 -15.38 -9.31 25.44
CA PRO A 33 -15.58 -10.48 24.58
C PRO A 33 -17.00 -11.05 24.61
N THR A 34 -17.79 -10.82 25.67
CA THR A 34 -19.16 -11.36 25.77
C THR A 34 -20.10 -10.65 24.79
N ARG A 35 -19.84 -9.38 24.48
CA ARG A 35 -20.60 -8.58 23.50
C ARG A 35 -20.49 -9.13 22.08
N TRP A 36 -19.35 -9.75 21.73
CA TRP A 36 -19.15 -10.45 20.45
C TRP A 36 -20.06 -11.68 20.30
N ARG A 37 -20.20 -12.49 21.36
CA ARG A 37 -21.10 -13.67 21.37
C ARG A 37 -22.56 -13.24 21.17
N ARG A 38 -23.01 -12.16 21.82
CA ARG A 38 -24.37 -11.60 21.62
C ARG A 38 -24.59 -11.12 20.17
N SER A 39 -23.59 -10.45 19.57
CA SER A 39 -23.67 -10.00 18.17
C SER A 39 -23.80 -11.16 17.17
N ARG A 40 -23.00 -12.23 17.33
CA ARG A 40 -23.11 -13.46 16.52
C ARG A 40 -24.46 -14.16 16.70
N LYS A 41 -25.00 -14.23 17.93
CA LYS A 41 -26.33 -14.83 18.19
C LYS A 41 -27.45 -14.02 17.55
N ARG A 42 -27.40 -12.68 17.60
CA ARG A 42 -28.38 -11.80 16.95
C ARG A 42 -28.36 -11.93 15.42
N ARG A 43 -27.18 -12.02 14.77
CA ARG A 43 -27.06 -12.29 13.32
C ARG A 43 -27.62 -13.65 12.89
N LYS A 44 -27.62 -14.65 13.77
CA LYS A 44 -28.26 -15.95 13.50
C LYS A 44 -29.79 -15.86 13.62
N LEU A 45 -30.30 -15.08 14.57
CA LEU A 45 -31.75 -14.91 14.78
C LEU A 45 -32.43 -14.12 13.65
N THR A 46 -31.78 -13.07 13.13
CA THR A 46 -32.31 -12.26 12.01
C THR A 46 -32.25 -12.96 10.65
N ARG A 47 -31.75 -14.20 10.58
CA ARG A 47 -31.66 -14.98 9.33
C ARG A 47 -32.85 -15.93 9.10
N SER A 48 -33.85 -15.91 9.98
CA SER A 48 -34.88 -16.94 10.05
C SER A 48 -36.32 -16.44 9.89
N VAL A 49 -36.59 -15.13 9.72
CA VAL A 49 -37.98 -14.62 9.65
C VAL A 49 -38.27 -13.52 8.62
N ASP A 50 -37.27 -12.76 8.14
CA ASP A 50 -37.50 -11.63 7.23
C ASP A 50 -36.92 -11.86 5.82
N PHE A 51 -37.53 -12.77 5.06
CA PHE A 51 -37.48 -12.69 3.60
C PHE A 51 -38.64 -11.77 3.15
N VAL A 52 -38.36 -10.87 2.20
CA VAL A 52 -39.26 -9.86 1.61
C VAL A 52 -39.33 -8.50 2.34
N ARG A 53 -39.11 -7.43 1.55
CA ARG A 53 -39.24 -5.97 1.88
C ARG A 53 -38.25 -5.33 2.88
N ARG A 54 -37.06 -4.97 2.38
CA ARG A 54 -36.71 -3.54 2.19
C ARG A 54 -35.46 -3.32 1.33
N SER A 55 -35.68 -2.80 0.12
CA SER A 55 -34.70 -1.93 -0.54
C SER A 55 -34.55 -0.62 0.24
N ARG A 56 -33.38 0.03 0.14
CA ARG A 56 -33.01 1.30 0.82
C ARG A 56 -32.79 1.20 2.34
N ASN A 57 -31.64 0.63 2.72
CA ASN A 57 -30.63 1.39 3.47
C ASN A 57 -29.32 0.59 3.50
N ILE A 58 -28.26 1.13 2.89
CA ILE A 58 -26.90 0.66 3.17
C ILE A 58 -26.57 1.19 4.57
N ILE A 59 -26.93 0.42 5.59
CA ILE A 59 -26.38 0.61 6.93
C ILE A 59 -24.92 0.16 6.83
N THR A 60 -24.05 1.08 6.40
CA THR A 60 -22.63 1.02 6.70
C THR A 60 -22.54 0.88 8.22
N ARG A 61 -22.31 -0.34 8.69
CA ARG A 61 -22.06 -0.58 10.11
C ARG A 61 -20.92 0.37 10.48
N PRO A 62 -21.08 1.26 11.48
CA PRO A 62 -20.01 2.16 11.87
C PRO A 62 -18.78 1.29 12.14
N GLU A 63 -17.69 1.62 11.44
CA GLU A 63 -16.44 0.91 11.58
C GLU A 63 -16.03 0.97 13.05
N PRO A 64 -15.59 -0.13 13.67
CA PRO A 64 -15.36 -0.14 15.10
C PRO A 64 -14.29 0.89 15.44
N ASP A 65 -14.69 1.88 16.24
CA ASP A 65 -13.91 3.10 16.46
C ASP A 65 -12.67 2.81 17.32
N CYS A 66 -11.55 2.56 16.64
CA CYS A 66 -10.22 2.42 17.20
C CYS A 66 -9.30 3.45 16.55
N ALA A 67 -9.01 4.54 17.25
CA ALA A 67 -8.11 5.59 16.76
C ALA A 67 -6.71 5.05 16.42
N GLY A 68 -6.17 5.46 15.27
CA GLY A 68 -4.83 5.10 14.78
C GLY A 68 -4.81 3.95 13.77
N LEU A 69 -3.61 3.51 13.38
CA LEU A 69 -3.43 2.56 12.27
C LEU A 69 -3.68 1.10 12.70
N GLY A 70 -4.41 0.32 11.91
CA GLY A 70 -4.54 -1.14 12.07
C GLY A 70 -3.39 -1.96 11.46
N ARG A 71 -2.59 -1.32 10.60
CA ARG A 71 -1.44 -1.90 9.88
C ARG A 71 -0.25 -0.95 9.97
N ARG A 72 0.97 -1.49 10.03
CA ARG A 72 2.21 -0.72 9.84
C ARG A 72 3.23 -1.50 9.01
N TYR A 73 4.20 -0.76 8.48
CA TYR A 73 5.20 -1.27 7.54
C TYR A 73 6.62 -1.06 8.06
N HIS A 74 7.53 -1.92 7.63
CA HIS A 74 8.96 -1.86 7.94
C HIS A 74 9.79 -2.25 6.71
N GLU A 75 10.80 -1.44 6.36
CA GLU A 75 11.74 -1.73 5.28
C GLU A 75 12.71 -2.84 5.71
N CYS A 76 12.81 -3.92 4.95
CA CYS A 76 13.62 -5.10 5.26
C CYS A 76 14.49 -5.51 4.07
N ASN A 77 15.54 -6.28 4.32
CA ASN A 77 16.44 -6.82 3.28
C ASN A 77 16.99 -5.74 2.32
N THR A 78 17.44 -4.62 2.90
CA THR A 78 17.95 -3.44 2.19
C THR A 78 19.32 -3.62 1.54
N ALA A 79 20.03 -4.71 1.88
CA ALA A 79 21.27 -5.07 1.21
C ALA A 79 21.02 -5.27 -0.31
N PRO A 80 21.90 -4.76 -1.19
CA PRO A 80 21.70 -4.87 -2.64
C PRO A 80 21.67 -6.34 -3.08
N CYS A 81 20.84 -6.65 -4.07
CA CYS A 81 20.84 -7.98 -4.68
C CYS A 81 22.18 -8.27 -5.37
N PRO A 82 22.65 -9.54 -5.39
CA PRO A 82 23.83 -9.93 -6.14
C PRO A 82 23.61 -9.71 -7.65
N GLY A 83 24.61 -9.16 -8.33
CA GLY A 83 24.57 -8.82 -9.75
C GLY A 83 24.69 -7.31 -10.01
N SER A 84 24.26 -6.87 -11.19
CA SER A 84 24.29 -5.46 -11.57
C SER A 84 23.20 -4.67 -10.84
N LYS A 85 23.55 -3.47 -10.33
CA LYS A 85 22.57 -2.53 -9.77
C LYS A 85 21.59 -2.09 -10.86
N ARG A 86 20.39 -2.65 -10.84
CA ARG A 86 19.27 -2.27 -11.70
C ARG A 86 18.28 -1.38 -10.95
N ASP A 87 17.74 -0.38 -11.63
CA ASP A 87 16.62 0.39 -11.10
C ASP A 87 15.37 -0.51 -11.04
N SER A 88 14.84 -0.69 -9.83
CA SER A 88 13.64 -1.52 -9.60
C SER A 88 12.42 -1.05 -10.40
N ARG A 89 12.29 0.24 -10.74
CA ARG A 89 11.20 0.73 -11.62
C ARG A 89 11.44 0.35 -13.09
N ALA A 90 12.70 0.41 -13.54
CA ALA A 90 13.06 -0.03 -14.89
C ALA A 90 12.84 -1.53 -15.09
N GLU A 91 13.16 -2.36 -14.08
CA GLU A 91 12.84 -3.80 -14.12
C GLU A 91 11.34 -4.06 -14.23
N GLN A 92 10.52 -3.33 -13.47
CA GLN A 92 9.06 -3.45 -13.52
C GLN A 92 8.49 -3.03 -14.88
N CYS A 93 8.98 -1.95 -15.50
CA CYS A 93 8.57 -1.58 -16.86
C CYS A 93 9.03 -2.62 -17.90
N ALA A 94 10.24 -3.17 -17.79
CA ALA A 94 10.78 -4.15 -18.74
C ALA A 94 10.00 -5.48 -18.80
N VAL A 95 9.17 -5.80 -17.80
CA VAL A 95 8.21 -6.92 -17.86
C VAL A 95 7.19 -6.75 -19.01
N TYR A 96 6.95 -5.51 -19.44
CA TYR A 96 6.02 -5.16 -20.51
C TYR A 96 6.68 -5.06 -21.90
N ASP A 97 8.01 -5.15 -22.02
CA ASP A 97 8.71 -5.12 -23.32
C ASP A 97 8.25 -6.27 -24.23
N ARG A 98 7.92 -7.42 -23.62
CA ARG A 98 7.40 -8.62 -24.31
C ARG A 98 5.87 -8.68 -24.36
N ARG A 99 5.15 -7.58 -24.08
CA ARG A 99 3.69 -7.50 -24.13
C ARG A 99 3.26 -6.44 -25.14
N PRO A 100 2.43 -6.78 -26.15
CA PRO A 100 2.00 -5.79 -27.14
C PRO A 100 1.03 -4.78 -26.50
N PHE A 101 1.31 -3.50 -26.65
CA PHE A 101 0.45 -2.40 -26.24
C PHE A 101 -0.18 -1.77 -27.48
N ARG A 102 -1.51 -1.86 -27.59
CA ARG A 102 -2.28 -1.44 -28.79
C ARG A 102 -1.69 -2.03 -30.08
N GLY A 103 -1.36 -3.33 -30.05
CA GLY A 103 -0.82 -4.08 -31.20
C GLY A 103 0.67 -3.87 -31.51
N ARG A 104 1.40 -3.07 -30.71
CA ARG A 104 2.83 -2.77 -30.94
C ARG A 104 3.68 -3.10 -29.72
N PHE A 105 4.89 -3.61 -29.95
CA PHE A 105 5.91 -3.79 -28.92
C PHE A 105 6.72 -2.51 -28.74
N TYR A 106 7.22 -2.29 -27.53
CA TYR A 106 7.97 -1.11 -27.15
C TYR A 106 9.03 -1.49 -26.10
N THR A 107 10.19 -0.84 -26.13
CA THR A 107 11.10 -0.85 -24.97
C THR A 107 10.63 0.22 -24.00
N TRP A 108 10.17 -0.19 -22.83
CA TRP A 108 9.63 0.71 -21.81
C TRP A 108 10.73 1.23 -20.90
N VAL A 109 10.65 2.51 -20.52
CA VAL A 109 11.46 3.12 -19.46
C VAL A 109 10.55 3.77 -18.44
N PRO A 110 10.94 3.82 -17.15
CA PRO A 110 10.09 4.37 -16.11
C PRO A 110 9.87 5.87 -16.34
N TYR A 111 8.65 6.31 -16.04
CA TYR A 111 8.28 7.70 -15.91
C TYR A 111 7.68 7.87 -14.51
N VAL A 112 8.18 8.82 -13.73
CA VAL A 112 7.63 9.08 -12.38
C VAL A 112 6.71 10.28 -12.51
N ASP A 113 5.41 10.05 -12.42
CA ASP A 113 4.43 11.13 -12.24
C ASP A 113 4.53 11.62 -10.79
N GLY A 114 4.66 12.93 -10.65
CA GLY A 114 4.80 13.59 -9.38
C GLY A 114 3.62 13.40 -8.41
N ASN A 115 2.40 13.38 -8.96
CA ASN A 115 1.16 13.27 -8.21
C ASN A 115 0.78 11.82 -7.92
N ALA A 116 1.29 10.88 -8.72
CA ALA A 116 0.97 9.45 -8.63
C ALA A 116 2.23 8.55 -8.60
N PRO A 117 3.20 8.77 -7.69
CA PRO A 117 4.51 8.14 -7.74
C PRO A 117 4.49 6.62 -7.55
N CYS A 118 3.39 6.05 -7.03
CA CYS A 118 3.20 4.61 -6.83
C CYS A 118 2.31 3.94 -7.88
N ILE A 119 1.93 4.66 -8.93
CA ILE A 119 1.45 4.09 -10.19
C ILE A 119 2.67 3.84 -11.07
N LEU A 120 2.75 2.64 -11.68
CA LEU A 120 3.84 2.28 -12.58
C LEU A 120 3.55 2.89 -13.96
N ASN A 121 3.89 4.16 -14.11
CA ASN A 121 3.89 4.85 -15.38
C ASN A 121 5.18 4.49 -16.14
N CYS A 122 5.01 4.01 -17.37
CA CYS A 122 6.12 3.68 -18.27
C CYS A 122 5.94 4.45 -19.58
N ARG A 123 7.01 5.03 -20.12
CA ARG A 123 7.04 5.64 -21.46
C ARG A 123 7.85 4.76 -22.41
N PRO A 124 7.44 4.57 -23.69
CA PRO A 124 8.30 3.94 -24.67
C PRO A 124 9.52 4.82 -24.98
N ARG A 125 10.67 4.20 -25.26
CA ARG A 125 11.84 4.91 -25.79
C ARG A 125 11.48 5.62 -27.11
N GLY A 126 11.83 6.91 -27.20
CA GLY A 126 11.59 7.73 -28.39
C GLY A 126 10.12 8.15 -28.62
N GLN A 127 9.23 7.98 -27.64
CA GLN A 127 7.83 8.42 -27.72
C GLN A 127 7.51 9.45 -26.63
N GLN A 128 6.52 10.32 -26.90
CA GLN A 128 6.10 11.40 -25.99
C GLN A 128 4.89 11.04 -25.11
N PHE A 129 4.37 9.81 -25.21
CA PHE A 129 3.30 9.32 -24.35
C PHE A 129 3.84 8.36 -23.29
N TYR A 130 3.11 8.24 -22.18
CA TYR A 130 3.29 7.18 -21.20
C TYR A 130 2.00 6.37 -21.04
N ALA A 131 2.10 5.21 -20.39
CA ALA A 131 0.96 4.39 -20.00
C ALA A 131 1.13 3.95 -18.53
N SER A 132 0.03 3.95 -17.77
CA SER A 132 -0.04 3.37 -16.43
C SER A 132 -0.27 1.86 -16.56
N LEU A 133 0.78 1.06 -16.33
CA LEU A 133 0.77 -0.38 -16.65
C LEU A 133 0.48 -1.29 -15.44
N ALA A 134 0.74 -0.80 -14.22
CA ALA A 134 0.47 -1.47 -12.95
C ALA A 134 0.52 -0.48 -11.77
N LEU A 135 0.40 -1.01 -10.54
CA LEU A 135 0.96 -0.37 -9.35
C LEU A 135 2.46 -0.68 -9.25
N VAL A 136 3.22 0.22 -8.62
CA VAL A 136 4.63 0.00 -8.28
C VAL A 136 4.73 -1.03 -7.15
N ALA A 137 5.64 -1.98 -7.27
CA ALA A 137 5.84 -3.07 -6.32
C ALA A 137 6.29 -2.59 -4.92
N ASP A 138 5.78 -3.27 -3.88
CA ASP A 138 6.02 -2.92 -2.48
C ASP A 138 7.52 -2.94 -2.11
N GLY A 139 8.01 -1.81 -1.60
CA GLY A 139 9.43 -1.58 -1.27
C GLY A 139 10.20 -0.80 -2.32
N THR A 140 9.64 -0.58 -3.52
CA THR A 140 10.33 0.22 -4.55
C THR A 140 10.51 1.67 -4.06
N PRO A 141 11.74 2.22 -4.08
CA PRO A 141 12.00 3.58 -3.63
C PRO A 141 11.44 4.63 -4.60
N CYS A 142 11.17 5.81 -4.06
CA CYS A 142 10.93 7.03 -4.84
C CYS A 142 12.25 7.82 -4.98
N THR A 143 12.49 8.34 -6.17
CA THR A 143 13.82 8.78 -6.64
C THR A 143 14.22 10.20 -6.23
N LYS A 144 13.68 10.74 -5.12
CA LYS A 144 13.99 12.11 -4.68
C LYS A 144 15.24 12.17 -3.78
N PRO A 145 16.27 12.98 -4.12
CA PRO A 145 17.35 13.29 -3.20
C PRO A 145 16.81 13.87 -1.89
N GLY A 146 17.42 13.48 -0.75
CA GLY A 146 17.00 13.94 0.58
C GLY A 146 15.67 13.39 1.10
N PHE A 147 14.90 12.64 0.30
CA PHE A 147 13.55 12.17 0.67
C PHE A 147 13.43 10.65 0.54
N ARG A 148 13.59 9.93 1.67
CA ARG A 148 13.39 8.48 1.71
C ARG A 148 11.90 8.16 1.86
N ALA A 149 11.32 7.63 0.78
CA ALA A 149 9.97 7.08 0.75
C ALA A 149 9.91 5.90 -0.23
N ILE A 150 8.99 4.97 0.04
CA ILE A 150 8.79 3.75 -0.73
C ILE A 150 7.30 3.57 -1.05
N CYS A 151 6.99 2.83 -2.11
CA CYS A 151 5.62 2.44 -2.41
C CYS A 151 5.21 1.21 -1.60
N VAL A 152 4.00 1.22 -1.04
CA VAL A 152 3.36 0.06 -0.41
C VAL A 152 1.86 0.10 -0.70
N GLN A 153 1.33 -0.95 -1.33
CA GLN A 153 -0.07 -1.10 -1.73
C GLN A 153 -0.61 0.14 -2.49
N GLY A 154 0.16 0.62 -3.47
CA GLY A 154 -0.17 1.81 -4.26
C GLY A 154 -0.08 3.15 -3.51
N SER A 155 0.27 3.14 -2.22
CA SER A 155 0.37 4.33 -1.37
C SER A 155 1.82 4.67 -1.06
N LEU A 156 2.17 5.96 -1.09
CA LEU A 156 3.51 6.42 -0.72
C LEU A 156 3.70 6.38 0.80
N GLN A 157 4.64 5.57 1.27
CA GLN A 157 5.03 5.48 2.68
C GLN A 157 6.32 6.26 2.91
N LYS A 158 6.32 7.19 3.86
CA LYS A 158 7.51 7.99 4.19
C LYS A 158 8.27 7.39 5.36
N HIS A 159 9.59 7.51 5.34
CA HIS A 159 10.41 7.21 6.50
C HIS A 159 10.28 8.34 7.53
N LYS A 160 9.59 8.09 8.64
CA LYS A 160 9.51 9.01 9.77
C LYS A 160 10.46 8.57 10.87
N LEU A 161 11.37 9.46 11.26
CA LEU A 161 12.16 9.29 12.48
C LEU A 161 11.24 9.40 13.70
N THR A 162 11.33 8.42 14.60
CA THR A 162 10.61 8.38 15.87
C THR A 162 11.57 8.02 16.99
N ALA A 163 11.15 8.20 18.25
CA ALA A 163 11.94 7.80 19.43
C ALA A 163 12.30 6.29 19.47
N TRP A 164 11.67 5.46 18.62
CA TRP A 164 11.87 4.01 18.53
C TRP A 164 12.52 3.61 17.19
N GLY A 165 13.18 4.55 16.50
CA GLY A 165 13.81 4.34 15.20
C GLY A 165 12.98 4.86 14.02
N VAL A 166 13.35 4.45 12.81
CA VAL A 166 12.67 4.83 11.56
C VAL A 166 11.45 3.93 11.34
N GLN A 167 10.25 4.51 11.35
CA GLN A 167 9.03 3.77 10.99
C GLN A 167 8.45 4.34 9.69
N LEU A 168 7.88 3.47 8.86
CA LEU A 168 7.09 3.89 7.71
C LEU A 168 5.72 4.40 8.17
N THR A 169 5.38 5.62 7.76
CA THR A 169 4.06 6.20 7.99
C THR A 169 3.31 6.40 6.68
N SER A 170 2.07 5.93 6.66
CA SER A 170 1.06 6.40 5.71
C SER A 170 0.62 7.77 6.19
N ASP A 171 0.99 8.81 5.46
CA ASP A 171 0.51 10.15 5.76
C ASP A 171 -0.95 10.27 5.35
N ASN A 172 -1.84 9.80 6.24
CA ASN A 172 -3.30 10.00 6.15
C ASN A 172 -3.70 11.42 6.61
N ALA A 173 -2.78 12.38 6.44
CA ALA A 173 -2.91 13.74 6.90
C ALA A 173 -3.28 14.63 5.72
N SER A 174 -4.50 15.16 5.78
CA SER A 174 -5.02 16.22 4.92
C SER A 174 -4.26 17.54 5.18
N VAL A 175 -2.98 17.59 4.81
CA VAL A 175 -2.17 18.80 4.85
C VAL A 175 -1.46 18.94 3.50
N SER A 176 -1.88 19.95 2.75
CA SER A 176 -1.38 20.30 1.42
C SER A 176 0.07 20.81 1.45
N ALA A 177 1.01 19.92 1.72
CA ALA A 177 2.41 20.11 1.38
C ALA A 177 2.66 19.43 0.03
N ALA A 178 3.22 20.17 -0.93
CA ALA A 178 3.48 19.70 -2.29
C ALA A 178 4.50 18.55 -2.29
N LEU A 179 4.04 17.31 -2.13
CA LEU A 179 4.85 16.10 -2.04
C LEU A 179 5.19 15.58 -3.44
N SER A 180 5.58 16.55 -4.25
CA SER A 180 5.49 16.57 -5.70
C SER A 180 6.17 15.42 -6.40
N CYS A 181 7.12 14.70 -5.79
CA CYS A 181 7.98 13.68 -6.44
C CYS A 181 8.75 14.10 -7.72
N ASP A 182 8.44 15.26 -8.29
CA ASP A 182 8.98 15.93 -9.47
C ASP A 182 10.46 16.31 -9.35
N PRO A 183 11.23 16.21 -10.45
CA PRO A 183 12.52 16.86 -10.56
C PRO A 183 12.35 18.38 -10.73
N SER A 184 13.24 19.12 -10.08
CA SER A 184 13.70 20.44 -10.54
C SER A 184 15.20 20.33 -10.71
#